data_AF-A0A1M5SRK4-F1
#
_entry.id   AF-A0A1M5SRK4-F1
#
_cell.length_a   1.000
_cell.length_b   1.000
_cell.length_c   1.000
_cell.angle_alpha   90.00
_cell.angle_beta   90.00
_cell.angle_gamma   90.00
#
_symmetry.space_group_name_H-M   'P 1'
#
loop_
_entity.id
_entity.type
_entity.pdbx_description
1 polymer ?
#
loop_
_entity_poly.entity_id
_entity_poly.type
_entity_poly.pdbx_seq_one_letter_code
_entity_poly.pdbx_strand_id
1 'polypeptide(L)'
;MPIKPDELAALMLEVELEDPIDFADLPFGEAELRQLVASHLCDMAAAMENFSTEDRLMTLLAVSAKLVLENLVLHLQLLRRHGLPVSDSVEELLSRLRKPG
;
A
#
# COMPACT_ATOMS: atom_id res chain seq x y z
N MET A 1 -6.74 21.75 -5.97
CA MET A 1 -7.29 20.97 -7.10
C MET A 1 -7.16 19.50 -6.75
N PRO A 2 -8.16 18.66 -7.03
CA PRO A 2 -8.00 17.22 -6.88
C PRO A 2 -6.93 16.74 -7.88
N ILE A 3 -6.04 15.86 -7.41
CA ILE A 3 -5.03 15.20 -8.25
C ILE A 3 -5.74 14.32 -9.28
N LYS A 4 -5.23 14.29 -10.52
CA LYS A 4 -5.77 13.40 -11.56
C LYS A 4 -5.15 12.00 -11.45
N PRO A 5 -5.85 10.96 -11.93
CA PRO A 5 -5.32 9.59 -11.92
C PRO A 5 -3.94 9.48 -12.58
N ASP A 6 -3.74 10.11 -13.74
CA ASP A 6 -2.46 10.08 -14.46
C ASP A 6 -1.31 10.72 -13.65
N GLU A 7 -1.60 11.80 -12.94
CA GLU A 7 -0.64 12.50 -12.08
C GLU A 7 -0.29 11.64 -10.86
N LEU A 8 -1.29 10.99 -10.27
CA LEU A 8 -1.08 10.08 -9.14
C LEU A 8 -0.31 8.82 -9.56
N ALA A 9 -0.60 8.24 -10.71
CA ALA A 9 0.13 7.09 -11.24
C ALA A 9 1.60 7.42 -11.54
N ALA A 10 1.88 8.63 -12.03
CA ALA A 10 3.25 9.11 -12.22
C ALA A 10 4.00 9.25 -10.88
N LEU A 11 3.35 9.83 -9.86
CA LEU A 11 3.93 9.93 -8.51
C LEU A 11 4.17 8.55 -7.88
N MET A 12 3.26 7.60 -8.08
CA MET A 12 3.46 6.22 -7.62
C MET A 12 4.72 5.63 -8.23
N LEU A 13 4.91 5.79 -9.54
CA LEU A 13 6.13 5.33 -10.21
C LEU A 13 7.39 6.00 -9.66
N GLU A 14 7.35 7.29 -9.35
CA GLU A 14 8.49 8.00 -8.74
C GLU A 14 8.86 7.42 -7.37
N VAL A 15 7.87 7.13 -6.52
CA VAL A 15 8.10 6.51 -5.20
C VAL A 15 8.65 5.09 -5.34
N GLU A 16 8.16 4.34 -6.31
CA GLU A 16 8.62 2.98 -6.62
C GLU A 16 10.08 2.94 -7.11
N LEU A 17 10.66 4.05 -7.60
CA LEU A 17 12.10 4.09 -7.92
C LEU A 17 12.97 3.96 -6.67
N GLU A 18 12.48 4.44 -5.51
CA GLU A 18 13.18 4.33 -4.23
C GLU A 18 12.87 3.00 -3.52
N ASP A 19 11.65 2.48 -3.67
CA ASP A 19 11.18 1.21 -3.11
C ASP A 19 10.43 0.37 -4.17
N PRO A 20 11.17 -0.42 -4.98
CA PRO A 20 10.56 -1.16 -6.10
C PRO A 20 9.55 -2.21 -5.64
N ILE A 21 8.39 -2.21 -6.28
CA ILE A 21 7.38 -3.26 -6.11
C ILE A 21 7.75 -4.44 -7.02
N ASP A 22 7.79 -5.64 -6.44
CA ASP A 22 7.87 -6.89 -7.21
C ASP A 22 6.48 -7.28 -7.71
N PHE A 23 6.20 -7.01 -8.99
CA PHE A 23 4.96 -7.41 -9.66
C PHE A 23 4.92 -8.90 -9.98
N ALA A 24 5.99 -9.66 -9.75
CA ALA A 24 6.13 -11.07 -10.11
C ALA A 24 5.75 -11.33 -11.60
N ASP A 25 5.32 -12.55 -11.92
CA ASP A 25 4.83 -12.92 -13.26
C ASP A 25 3.33 -12.64 -13.44
N LEU A 26 2.83 -11.52 -12.90
CA LEU A 26 1.43 -11.16 -13.05
C LEU A 26 1.08 -10.96 -14.54
N PRO A 27 -0.08 -11.48 -15.01
CA PRO A 27 -0.48 -11.38 -16.41
C PRO A 27 -1.09 -10.01 -16.76
N PHE A 28 -0.60 -8.93 -16.15
CA PHE A 28 -1.13 -7.56 -16.27
C PHE A 28 0.00 -6.57 -16.49
N GLY A 29 -0.25 -5.50 -17.25
CA GLY A 29 0.74 -4.45 -17.43
C GLY A 29 0.91 -3.63 -16.15
N GLU A 30 2.15 -3.44 -15.68
CA GLU A 30 2.40 -2.69 -14.44
C GLU A 30 1.85 -1.25 -14.50
N ALA A 31 1.98 -0.58 -15.65
CA ALA A 31 1.42 0.76 -15.84
C ALA A 31 -0.11 0.76 -15.77
N GLU A 32 -0.76 -0.28 -16.29
CA GLU A 32 -2.22 -0.44 -16.21
C GLU A 32 -2.67 -0.67 -14.77
N LEU A 33 -1.91 -1.45 -14.00
CA LEU A 33 -2.17 -1.67 -12.57
C LEU A 33 -2.04 -0.36 -11.77
N ARG A 34 -0.98 0.42 -12.00
CA ARG A 34 -0.82 1.74 -11.35
C ARG A 34 -1.99 2.65 -11.70
N GLN A 35 -2.40 2.68 -12.97
CA GLN A 35 -3.50 3.53 -13.42
C GLN A 35 -4.85 3.10 -12.83
N LEU A 36 -5.09 1.80 -12.71
CA LEU A 36 -6.28 1.25 -12.07
C LEU A 36 -6.37 1.70 -10.61
N VAL A 37 -5.27 1.55 -9.86
CA VAL A 37 -5.20 1.95 -8.44
C VAL A 37 -5.34 3.47 -8.31
N ALA A 38 -4.65 4.26 -9.14
CA ALA A 38 -4.72 5.71 -9.12
C ALA A 38 -6.14 6.22 -9.39
N SER A 39 -6.84 5.62 -10.37
CA SER A 39 -8.24 5.96 -10.67
C SER A 39 -9.14 5.68 -9.47
N HIS A 40 -8.99 4.51 -8.85
CA HIS A 40 -9.76 4.14 -7.67
C HIS A 40 -9.54 5.10 -6.49
N LEU A 41 -8.29 5.50 -6.23
CA LEU A 41 -7.96 6.43 -5.17
C LEU A 41 -8.50 7.85 -5.43
N CYS A 42 -8.49 8.31 -6.68
CA CYS A 42 -9.13 9.57 -7.07
C CYS A 42 -10.64 9.55 -6.83
N ASP A 43 -11.32 8.44 -7.16
CA ASP A 43 -12.76 8.27 -6.89
C ASP A 43 -13.05 8.29 -5.38
N MET A 44 -12.23 7.61 -4.58
CA MET A 44 -12.33 7.66 -3.12
C MET A 44 -12.13 9.09 -2.58
N ALA A 45 -11.13 9.81 -3.09
CA ALA A 45 -10.87 11.19 -2.72
C ALA A 45 -12.05 12.12 -3.04
N ALA A 46 -12.67 11.94 -4.21
CA ALA A 46 -13.87 12.68 -4.59
C ALA A 46 -15.06 12.35 -3.68
N ALA A 47 -15.25 11.09 -3.30
CA ALA A 47 -16.31 10.70 -2.37
C ALA A 47 -16.17 11.34 -0.97
N MET A 48 -14.94 11.70 -0.58
CA MET A 48 -14.64 12.38 0.68
C MET A 48 -14.69 13.92 0.58
N GLU A 49 -15.15 14.49 -0.53
CA GLU A 49 -15.15 15.95 -0.74
C GLU A 49 -16.01 16.73 0.28
N ASN A 50 -17.01 16.09 0.89
CA ASN A 50 -17.82 16.72 1.94
C ASN A 50 -17.27 16.53 3.37
N PHE A 51 -16.17 15.79 3.52
CA PHE A 51 -15.59 15.52 4.83
C PHE A 51 -14.78 16.72 5.31
N SER A 52 -14.70 16.91 6.63
CA SER A 52 -13.76 17.85 7.22
C SER A 52 -12.32 17.42 6.92
N THR A 53 -11.37 18.36 6.99
CA THR A 53 -9.95 18.03 6.80
C THR A 53 -9.46 16.96 7.79
N GLU A 54 -9.95 17.01 9.03
CA GLU A 54 -9.62 16.04 10.08
C GLU A 54 -10.18 14.65 9.74
N ASP A 55 -11.44 14.56 9.32
CA ASP A 55 -12.06 13.29 8.93
C ASP A 55 -11.38 12.68 7.71
N ARG A 56 -10.98 13.51 6.72
CA ARG A 56 -10.20 13.05 5.57
C ARG A 56 -8.85 12.48 6.00
N LEU A 57 -8.12 13.19 6.87
CA LEU A 57 -6.82 12.73 7.38
C LEU A 57 -6.96 11.42 8.15
N MET A 58 -7.96 11.33 9.03
CA MET A 58 -8.24 10.11 9.79
C MET A 58 -8.62 8.94 8.88
N THR A 59 -9.43 9.19 7.85
CA THR A 59 -9.83 8.18 6.87
C THR A 59 -8.62 7.70 6.06
N LEU A 60 -7.77 8.61 5.58
CA LEU A 60 -6.55 8.26 4.86
C LEU A 60 -5.59 7.45 5.75
N LEU A 61 -5.39 7.85 7.01
CA LEU A 61 -4.57 7.09 7.96
C LEU A 61 -5.13 5.69 8.20
N ALA A 62 -6.44 5.55 8.37
CA ALA A 62 -7.08 4.26 8.58
C ALA A 62 -6.94 3.34 7.35
N VAL A 63 -7.14 3.87 6.15
CA VAL A 63 -6.97 3.13 4.89
C VAL A 63 -5.51 2.72 4.70
N SER A 64 -4.56 3.64 4.90
CA SER A 64 -3.13 3.35 4.81
C SER A 64 -2.71 2.28 5.82
N ALA A 65 -3.17 2.37 7.08
CA ALA A 65 -2.88 1.37 8.10
C ALA A 65 -3.44 -0.02 7.71
N LYS A 66 -4.64 -0.07 7.14
CA LYS A 66 -5.23 -1.32 6.63
C LYS A 66 -4.41 -1.91 5.48
N LEU A 67 -4.02 -1.09 4.50
CA LEU A 67 -3.22 -1.54 3.35
C LEU A 67 -1.85 -2.06 3.79
N VAL A 68 -1.18 -1.37 4.72
CA VAL A 68 0.10 -1.82 5.30
C VAL A 68 -0.07 -3.14 6.05
N LEU A 69 -1.15 -3.30 6.81
CA LEU A 69 -1.44 -4.56 7.51
C LEU A 69 -1.73 -5.69 6.53
N GLU A 70 -2.55 -5.46 5.51
CA GLU A 70 -2.85 -6.46 4.47
C GLU A 70 -1.57 -6.87 3.74
N ASN A 71 -0.73 -5.91 3.35
CA ASN A 71 0.55 -6.18 2.71
C ASN A 71 1.49 -7.00 3.62
N LEU A 72 1.61 -6.63 4.89
CA LEU A 72 2.41 -7.38 5.87
C LEU A 72 1.91 -8.83 6.02
N VAL A 73 0.60 -9.02 6.15
CA VAL A 73 0.01 -10.36 6.29
C VAL A 73 0.23 -11.20 5.02
N LEU A 74 0.03 -10.63 3.84
CA LEU A 74 0.30 -11.31 2.56
C LEU A 74 1.77 -11.71 2.44
N HIS A 75 2.68 -10.79 2.78
CA HIS A 75 4.12 -11.05 2.77
C HIS A 75 4.48 -12.21 3.71
N LEU A 76 3.99 -12.21 4.95
CA LEU A 76 4.21 -13.30 5.91
C LEU A 76 3.64 -14.64 5.42
N GLN A 77 2.48 -14.63 4.78
CA GLN A 77 1.88 -15.82 4.19
C GLN A 77 2.73 -16.38 3.04
N LEU A 78 3.24 -15.53 2.16
CA LEU A 78 4.12 -15.92 1.06
C LEU A 78 5.42 -16.55 1.58
N LEU A 79 6.11 -15.91 2.52
CA LEU A 79 7.32 -16.46 3.13
C LEU A 79 7.07 -17.83 3.75
N ARG A 80 5.97 -17.98 4.49
CA ARG A 80 5.57 -19.26 5.08
C ARG A 80 5.29 -20.33 4.03
N ARG A 81 4.64 -19.96 2.91
CA ARG A 81 4.31 -20.89 1.81
C ARG A 81 5.54 -21.38 1.07
N HIS A 82 6.53 -20.50 0.89
CA HIS A 82 7.77 -20.80 0.15
C HIS A 82 8.91 -21.29 1.05
N GLY A 83 8.70 -21.39 2.36
CA GLY A 83 9.73 -21.81 3.31
C GLY A 83 10.90 -20.85 3.41
N LEU A 84 10.68 -19.58 3.06
CA LEU A 84 11.72 -18.54 3.06
C LEU A 84 11.82 -17.91 4.45
N PRO A 85 13.03 -17.56 4.90
CA PRO A 85 13.21 -16.85 6.16
C PRO A 85 12.56 -15.45 6.08
N VAL A 86 12.02 -15.01 7.20
CA VAL A 86 11.50 -13.66 7.36
C VAL A 86 12.69 -12.69 7.37
N SER A 87 12.60 -11.56 6.68
CA SER A 87 13.67 -10.56 6.70
C SER A 87 13.85 -9.99 8.11
N ASP A 88 15.08 -9.57 8.44
CA ASP A 88 15.43 -9.06 9.78
C ASP A 88 14.50 -7.90 10.22
N SER A 89 14.07 -7.06 9.28
CA SER A 89 13.15 -5.94 9.52
C SER A 89 11.76 -6.40 9.96
N VAL A 90 11.23 -7.48 9.36
CA VAL A 90 9.93 -8.04 9.70
C VAL A 90 10.02 -8.87 10.98
N GLU A 91 11.14 -9.59 11.18
CA GLU A 91 11.44 -10.30 12.42
C GLU A 91 11.50 -9.34 13.62
N GLU A 92 12.12 -8.17 13.47
CA GLU A 92 12.17 -7.12 14.50
C GLU A 92 10.75 -6.62 14.84
N LEU A 93 9.93 -6.37 13.82
CA LEU A 93 8.54 -5.95 13.98
C LEU A 93 7.70 -7.01 14.71
N LEU A 94 7.83 -8.28 14.32
CA LEU A 94 7.16 -9.40 14.97
C LEU A 94 7.68 -9.67 16.38
N SER A 95 8.95 -9.37 16.67
CA SER A 95 9.54 -9.54 18.01
C SER A 95 8.84 -8.66 19.06
N ARG A 96 8.28 -7.52 18.64
CA ARG A 96 7.50 -6.62 19.50
C ARG A 96 6.18 -7.24 19.96
N LEU A 97 5.61 -8.19 19.21
CA LEU A 97 4.44 -8.98 19.63
C LEU A 97 4.81 -10.04 20.69
N ARG A 98 6.08 -10.48 20.72
CA ARG A 98 6.56 -11.51 21.65
C ARG A 98 7.00 -10.95 23.00
N LYS A 99 7.29 -9.65 23.09
CA LYS A 99 7.57 -8.98 24.36
C LYS A 99 6.23 -8.52 24.97
N PRO A 100 5.79 -9.08 26.11
CA PRO A 100 4.63 -8.55 26.80
C PRO A 100 4.97 -7.11 27.23
N GLY A 101 4.06 -6.18 26.95
CA GLY A 101 4.09 -4.84 27.55
C GLY A 101 3.85 -4.89 29.05
#